data_AF-A0A971RFG4-F1
#
_entry.id   AF-A0A971RFG4-F1
#
_cell.length_a   1.000
_cell.length_b   1.000
_cell.length_c   1.000
_cell.angle_alpha   90.00
_cell.angle_beta   90.00
_cell.angle_gamma   90.00
#
_symmetry.space_group_name_H-M   'P 1'
#
loop_
_entity.id
_entity.type
_entity.pdbx_description
1 polymer ?
#
loop_
_entity_poly.entity_id
_entity_poly.type
_entity_poly.pdbx_seq_one_letter_code
_entity_poly.pdbx_strand_id
1 'polypeptide(L)'
;MFNSIVARVTRMVKMDHTVYDEIAEDQQATIEAAIIVAITALLGALGVLFVRNFGAFVWAFVRSIIIGWVLWSAIVWVVGTKIFSGNGTFENILRVMGYVTAPLVLGIIPVIGSFVGSILSLVLSFFAVRETMDLTTEKTVLTIVIGWVINLVLGMVLTI
;
A
#
# COMPACT_ATOMS: atom_id res chain seq x y z
N MET A 1 12.63 -4.13 -15.19
CA MET A 1 12.11 -4.18 -13.81
C MET A 1 12.57 -2.98 -12.97
N PHE A 2 13.83 -2.88 -12.50
CA PHE A 2 14.23 -1.75 -11.63
C PHE A 2 13.99 -0.36 -12.25
N ASN A 3 14.39 -0.16 -13.52
CA ASN A 3 14.15 1.11 -14.22
C ASN A 3 12.66 1.44 -14.37
N SER A 4 11.81 0.41 -14.53
CA SER A 4 10.34 0.57 -14.60
C SER A 4 9.80 1.03 -13.25
N ILE A 5 10.20 0.36 -12.15
CA ILE A 5 9.85 0.75 -10.78
C ILE A 5 10.20 2.22 -10.54
N VAL A 6 11.46 2.61 -10.80
CA VAL A 6 11.93 3.98 -10.56
C VAL A 6 11.15 4.99 -11.41
N ALA A 7 10.91 4.70 -12.70
CA ALA A 7 10.15 5.59 -13.57
C ALA A 7 8.69 5.77 -13.09
N ARG A 8 8.04 4.68 -12.70
CA ARG A 8 6.66 4.67 -12.18
C ARG A 8 6.55 5.42 -10.85
N VAL A 9 7.39 5.09 -9.87
CA VAL A 9 7.40 5.78 -8.57
C VAL A 9 7.72 7.27 -8.73
N THR A 10 8.65 7.63 -9.62
CA THR A 10 8.95 9.05 -9.90
C THR A 10 7.73 9.79 -10.45
N ARG A 11 6.98 9.18 -11.37
CA ARG A 11 5.74 9.75 -11.90
C ARG A 11 4.66 9.88 -10.84
N MET A 12 4.48 8.87 -9.98
CA MET A 12 3.57 8.94 -8.83
C MET A 12 3.89 10.13 -7.93
N VAL A 13 5.16 10.31 -7.56
CA VAL A 13 5.60 11.43 -6.70
C VAL A 13 5.42 12.79 -7.40
N LYS A 14 5.56 12.84 -8.73
CA LYS A 14 5.28 14.02 -9.54
C LYS A 14 3.78 14.27 -9.78
N MET A 15 2.90 13.49 -9.17
CA MET A 15 1.44 13.56 -9.32
C MET A 15 0.98 13.39 -10.77
N ASP A 16 1.72 12.60 -11.55
CA ASP A 16 1.22 12.13 -12.85
C ASP A 16 0.22 10.99 -12.61
N HIS A 17 -1.07 11.32 -12.67
CA HIS A 17 -2.15 10.39 -12.38
C HIS A 17 -2.28 9.25 -13.41
N THR A 18 -1.74 9.41 -14.63
CA THR A 18 -1.84 8.37 -15.66
C THR A 18 -1.06 7.10 -15.30
N VAL A 19 -0.11 7.21 -14.37
CA VAL A 19 0.71 6.08 -13.92
C VAL A 19 -0.09 5.02 -13.15
N TYR A 20 -1.18 5.41 -12.49
CA TYR A 20 -1.95 4.48 -11.66
C TYR A 20 -2.62 3.41 -12.53
N ASP A 21 -3.21 3.80 -13.66
CA ASP A 21 -3.84 2.87 -14.60
C ASP A 21 -2.79 2.02 -15.33
N GLU A 22 -1.65 2.62 -15.70
CA GLU A 22 -0.55 1.88 -16.29
C GLU A 22 -0.06 0.74 -15.37
N ILE A 23 0.11 1.01 -14.07
CA ILE A 23 0.49 0.01 -13.08
C ILE A 23 -0.62 -1.03 -12.88
N ALA A 24 -1.87 -0.58 -12.88
CA ALA A 24 -3.02 -1.44 -12.67
C ALA A 24 -3.19 -2.49 -13.78
N GLU A 25 -3.00 -2.07 -15.04
CA GLU A 25 -3.18 -2.91 -16.22
C GLU A 25 -1.95 -3.78 -16.55
N ASP A 26 -0.75 -3.36 -16.15
CA ASP A 26 0.47 -4.15 -16.38
C ASP A 26 0.60 -5.32 -15.39
N GLN A 27 0.41 -6.53 -15.90
CA GLN A 27 0.55 -7.76 -15.11
C GLN A 27 1.96 -7.95 -14.53
N GLN A 28 3.00 -7.47 -15.21
CA GLN A 28 4.39 -7.54 -14.71
C GLN A 28 4.58 -6.65 -13.48
N ALA A 29 3.77 -5.61 -13.32
CA ALA A 29 3.80 -4.71 -12.17
C ALA A 29 3.46 -5.43 -10.85
N THR A 30 2.84 -6.63 -10.89
CA THR A 30 2.58 -7.44 -9.69
C THR A 30 3.87 -7.86 -9.00
N ILE A 31 4.87 -8.30 -9.79
CA ILE A 31 6.18 -8.71 -9.28
C ILE A 31 6.93 -7.48 -8.77
N GLU A 32 6.83 -6.36 -9.51
CA GLU A 32 7.41 -5.08 -9.10
C GLU A 32 6.86 -4.60 -7.75
N ALA A 33 5.53 -4.61 -7.59
CA ALA A 33 4.84 -4.29 -6.35
C ALA A 33 5.25 -5.20 -5.20
N ALA A 34 5.33 -6.52 -5.43
CA ALA A 34 5.76 -7.49 -4.42
C ALA A 34 7.19 -7.21 -3.94
N ILE A 35 8.10 -6.82 -4.83
CA ILE A 35 9.48 -6.47 -4.47
C ILE A 35 9.51 -5.21 -3.60
N ILE A 36 8.76 -4.18 -3.98
CA ILE A 36 8.67 -2.93 -3.20
C ILE A 36 8.15 -3.23 -1.79
N VAL A 37 7.07 -4.00 -1.69
CA VAL A 37 6.45 -4.38 -0.41
C VAL A 37 7.38 -5.25 0.42
N ALA A 38 8.09 -6.20 -0.19
CA ALA A 38 9.07 -7.02 0.52
C ALA A 38 10.21 -6.16 1.12
N ILE A 39 10.74 -5.20 0.36
CA ILE A 39 11.80 -4.31 0.85
C ILE A 39 11.27 -3.44 2.00
N THR A 40 10.11 -2.82 1.85
CA THR A 40 9.54 -1.93 2.88
C THR A 40 9.12 -2.69 4.12
N ALA A 41 8.55 -3.90 3.97
CA ALA A 41 8.24 -4.80 5.07
C ALA A 41 9.51 -5.24 5.81
N LEU A 42 10.60 -5.53 5.08
CA LEU A 42 11.88 -5.87 5.69
C LEU A 42 12.41 -4.71 6.53
N LEU A 43 12.47 -3.51 5.94
CA LEU A 43 12.93 -2.30 6.63
C LEU A 43 12.11 -2.00 7.89
N GLY A 44 10.78 -2.12 7.81
CA GLY A 44 9.90 -1.95 8.98
C GLY A 44 10.09 -3.03 10.04
N ALA A 45 10.32 -4.28 9.63
CA ALA A 45 10.55 -5.39 10.55
C ALA A 45 11.92 -5.35 11.22
N LEU A 46 12.96 -4.76 10.60
CA LEU A 46 14.31 -4.67 11.19
C LEU A 46 14.30 -4.06 12.59
N GLY A 47 13.46 -3.04 12.82
CA GLY A 47 13.29 -2.46 14.16
C GLY A 47 12.91 -3.49 15.22
N VAL A 48 12.05 -4.46 14.86
CA VAL A 48 11.59 -5.53 15.76
C VAL A 48 12.73 -6.45 16.19
N LEU A 49 13.72 -6.66 15.32
CA LEU A 49 14.88 -7.50 15.63
C LEU A 49 15.72 -6.93 16.78
N PHE A 50 15.79 -5.60 16.90
CA PHE A 50 16.57 -4.91 17.94
C PHE A 50 15.87 -4.86 19.31
N VAL A 51 14.55 -4.96 19.35
CA VAL A 51 13.76 -4.88 20.61
C VAL A 51 13.13 -6.20 21.05
N ARG A 52 13.09 -7.22 20.17
CA ARG A 52 12.46 -8.52 20.47
C ARG A 52 13.38 -9.69 20.09
N ASN A 53 12.87 -10.66 19.32
CA ASN A 53 13.60 -11.86 18.90
C ASN A 53 13.35 -12.15 17.41
N PHE A 54 14.11 -13.09 16.86
CA PHE A 54 14.02 -13.44 15.44
C PHE A 54 12.61 -13.93 15.03
N GLY A 55 11.93 -14.69 15.89
CA GLY A 55 10.55 -15.13 15.62
C GLY A 55 9.58 -13.96 15.48
N ALA A 56 9.70 -12.95 16.35
CA ALA A 56 8.90 -11.73 16.27
C ALA A 56 9.22 -10.89 15.02
N PHE A 57 10.48 -10.87 14.59
CA PHE A 57 10.90 -10.24 13.33
C PHE A 57 10.24 -10.93 12.12
N VAL A 58 10.33 -12.26 12.02
CA VAL A 58 9.72 -13.02 10.92
C VAL A 58 8.20 -12.82 10.91
N TRP A 59 7.57 -12.87 12.09
CA TRP A 59 6.14 -12.59 12.21
C TRP A 59 5.78 -11.18 11.74
N ALA A 60 6.52 -10.15 12.15
CA ALA A 60 6.27 -8.77 11.73
C ALA A 60 6.44 -8.60 10.21
N PHE A 61 7.47 -9.21 9.63
CA PHE A 61 7.72 -9.20 8.19
C PHE A 61 6.56 -9.83 7.41
N VAL A 62 6.18 -11.07 7.74
CA VAL A 62 5.10 -11.79 7.06
C VAL A 62 3.75 -11.09 7.28
N ARG A 63 3.48 -10.62 8.49
CA ARG A 63 2.27 -9.86 8.82
C ARG A 63 2.16 -8.59 7.99
N SER A 64 3.26 -7.85 7.78
CA SER A 64 3.26 -6.63 6.97
C SER A 64 2.82 -6.91 5.53
N ILE A 65 3.29 -8.00 4.94
CA ILE A 65 2.93 -8.38 3.57
C ILE A 65 1.47 -8.84 3.51
N ILE A 66 1.06 -9.78 4.36
CA ILE A 66 -0.28 -10.38 4.28
C ILE A 66 -1.36 -9.40 4.75
N ILE A 67 -1.19 -8.79 5.93
CA ILE A 67 -2.19 -7.90 6.51
C ILE A 67 -2.06 -6.49 5.95
N GLY A 68 -0.82 -5.97 5.91
CA GLY A 68 -0.56 -4.57 5.53
C GLY A 68 -0.73 -4.30 4.04
N TRP A 69 -0.49 -5.30 3.18
CA TRP A 69 -0.63 -5.13 1.73
C TRP A 69 -1.80 -5.93 1.16
N VAL A 70 -1.82 -7.26 1.29
CA VAL A 70 -2.83 -8.10 0.61
C VAL A 70 -4.22 -7.88 1.19
N LEU A 71 -4.39 -8.02 2.50
CA LEU A 71 -5.69 -7.84 3.17
C LEU A 71 -6.16 -6.39 3.05
N TRP A 72 -5.26 -5.42 3.22
CA TRP A 72 -5.61 -4.02 3.05
C TRP A 72 -6.12 -3.71 1.63
N SER A 73 -5.43 -4.20 0.60
CA SER A 73 -5.88 -4.06 -0.79
C SER A 73 -7.23 -4.73 -1.02
N ALA A 74 -7.49 -5.87 -0.39
CA ALA A 74 -8.76 -6.57 -0.48
C ALA A 74 -9.89 -5.78 0.19
N ILE A 75 -9.65 -5.22 1.38
CA ILE A 75 -10.63 -4.39 2.10
C ILE A 75 -10.98 -3.17 1.24
N VAL A 76 -9.97 -2.43 0.77
CA VAL A 76 -10.15 -1.25 -0.07
C VAL A 76 -10.91 -1.60 -1.35
N TRP A 77 -10.52 -2.69 -2.03
CA TRP A 77 -11.21 -3.19 -3.22
C TRP A 77 -12.67 -3.54 -2.96
N VAL A 78 -12.96 -4.30 -1.90
CA VAL A 78 -14.34 -4.67 -1.55
C VAL A 78 -15.17 -3.43 -1.25
N VAL A 79 -14.66 -2.51 -0.44
CA VAL A 79 -15.39 -1.28 -0.07
C VAL A 79 -15.63 -0.42 -1.31
N GLY A 80 -14.60 -0.11 -2.08
CA GLY A 80 -14.69 0.74 -3.26
C GLY A 80 -15.61 0.17 -4.34
N THR A 81 -15.52 -1.13 -4.63
CA THR A 81 -16.32 -1.77 -5.68
C THR A 81 -17.75 -2.11 -5.22
N LYS A 82 -17.93 -2.64 -4.00
CA LYS A 82 -19.26 -3.12 -3.55
C LYS A 82 -20.14 -2.01 -3.01
N ILE A 83 -19.58 -1.00 -2.35
CA ILE A 83 -20.35 0.09 -1.75
C ILE A 83 -20.48 1.26 -2.72
N PHE A 84 -19.41 1.59 -3.44
CA PHE A 84 -19.36 2.80 -4.27
C PHE A 84 -19.37 2.54 -5.78
N SER A 85 -19.43 1.27 -6.19
CA SER A 85 -19.42 0.82 -7.59
C SER A 85 -18.19 1.30 -8.36
N GLY A 86 -17.03 1.33 -7.69
CA GLY A 86 -15.75 1.60 -8.33
C GLY A 86 -15.36 0.52 -9.34
N ASN A 87 -14.53 0.91 -10.30
CA ASN A 87 -13.99 0.03 -11.33
C ASN A 87 -12.74 -0.74 -10.84
N GLY A 88 -12.26 -1.65 -11.67
CA GLY A 88 -11.01 -2.37 -11.44
C GLY A 88 -11.17 -3.71 -10.72
N THR A 89 -10.20 -4.59 -10.96
CA THR A 89 -10.12 -5.90 -10.31
C THR A 89 -9.34 -5.80 -9.00
N PHE A 90 -9.42 -6.86 -8.18
CA PHE A 90 -8.59 -6.96 -6.99
C PHE A 90 -7.09 -6.85 -7.32
N GLU A 91 -6.65 -7.46 -8.44
CA GLU A 91 -5.25 -7.43 -8.84
C GLU A 91 -4.77 -6.03 -9.24
N ASN A 92 -5.62 -5.25 -9.92
CA ASN A 92 -5.34 -3.86 -10.26
C ASN A 92 -5.00 -3.05 -8.99
N ILE A 93 -5.86 -3.15 -7.98
CA ILE A 93 -5.67 -2.46 -6.70
C ILE A 93 -4.46 -2.99 -5.94
N LEU A 94 -4.29 -4.31 -5.89
CA LEU A 94 -3.16 -4.95 -5.22
C LEU A 94 -1.82 -4.44 -5.77
N ARG A 95 -1.67 -4.35 -7.10
CA ARG A 95 -0.47 -3.83 -7.78
C ARG A 95 -0.20 -2.39 -7.35
N VAL A 96 -1.18 -1.52 -7.54
CA VAL A 96 -1.02 -0.08 -7.29
C VAL A 96 -0.74 0.19 -5.80
N MET A 97 -1.47 -0.46 -4.90
CA MET A 97 -1.25 -0.34 -3.46
C MET A 97 0.14 -0.81 -3.02
N GLY A 98 0.76 -1.76 -3.75
CA GLY A 98 2.14 -2.14 -3.48
C GLY A 98 3.13 -1.03 -3.82
N TYR A 99 2.96 -0.32 -4.95
CA TYR A 99 3.81 0.83 -5.31
C TYR A 99 3.68 2.00 -4.34
N VAL A 100 2.49 2.19 -3.78
CA VAL A 100 2.23 3.24 -2.78
C VAL A 100 3.09 3.06 -1.52
N THR A 101 3.60 1.86 -1.24
CA THR A 101 4.55 1.64 -0.14
C THR A 101 5.97 2.11 -0.45
N ALA A 102 6.33 2.39 -1.71
CA ALA A 102 7.70 2.75 -2.10
C ALA A 102 8.31 3.92 -1.30
N PRO A 103 7.59 5.02 -0.99
CA PRO A 103 8.13 6.10 -0.17
C PRO A 103 8.53 5.68 1.25
N LEU A 104 7.99 4.57 1.78
CA LEU A 104 8.33 4.07 3.11
C LEU A 104 9.79 3.60 3.21
N VAL A 105 10.47 3.36 2.08
CA VAL A 105 11.92 3.10 2.05
C VAL A 105 12.72 4.25 2.66
N LEU A 106 12.21 5.49 2.61
CA LEU A 106 12.82 6.64 3.26
C LEU A 106 12.93 6.47 4.78
N GLY A 107 12.19 5.55 5.39
CA GLY A 107 12.27 5.20 6.81
C GLY A 107 13.65 4.73 7.30
N ILE A 108 14.60 4.48 6.39
CA ILE A 108 16.02 4.27 6.73
C ILE A 108 16.61 5.49 7.46
N ILE A 109 16.16 6.71 7.12
CA ILE A 109 16.53 7.93 7.84
C ILE A 109 15.55 8.08 9.01
N PRO A 110 16.01 7.93 10.27
CA PRO A 110 15.12 7.95 11.43
C PRO A 110 14.38 9.28 11.53
N VAL A 111 13.14 9.23 12.01
CA VAL A 111 12.26 10.38 12.28
C VAL A 111 11.84 11.13 11.01
N ILE A 112 12.76 11.79 10.31
CA ILE A 112 12.45 12.64 9.14
C ILE A 112 12.04 11.78 7.96
N GLY A 113 12.84 10.77 7.61
CA GLY A 113 12.57 9.91 6.47
C GLY A 113 11.32 9.06 6.66
N SER A 114 11.10 8.54 7.87
CA SER A 114 9.88 7.82 8.21
C SER A 114 8.64 8.72 8.15
N PHE A 115 8.75 9.96 8.64
CA PHE A 115 7.65 10.92 8.59
C PHE A 115 7.32 11.31 7.15
N VAL A 116 8.30 11.75 6.37
CA VAL A 116 8.10 12.15 4.96
C VAL A 116 7.60 10.97 4.13
N GLY A 117 8.19 9.79 4.29
CA GLY A 117 7.76 8.57 3.59
C GLY A 117 6.31 8.21 3.92
N SER A 118 5.90 8.31 5.19
CA SER A 118 4.52 8.03 5.60
C SER A 118 3.52 9.01 4.99
N ILE A 119 3.82 10.31 4.99
CA ILE A 119 2.94 11.33 4.40
C ILE A 119 2.83 11.14 2.89
N LEU A 120 3.95 10.92 2.20
CA LEU A 120 3.94 10.65 0.76
C LEU A 120 3.13 9.38 0.45
N SER A 121 3.34 8.30 1.19
CA SER A 121 2.60 7.05 1.01
C SER A 121 1.10 7.26 1.23
N LEU A 122 0.69 8.06 2.21
CA LEU A 122 -0.73 8.38 2.43
C LEU A 122 -1.34 9.17 1.26
N VAL A 123 -0.63 10.17 0.75
CA VAL A 123 -1.10 10.96 -0.40
C VAL A 123 -1.20 10.09 -1.65
N LEU A 124 -0.19 9.26 -1.92
CA LEU A 124 -0.22 8.31 -3.04
C LEU A 124 -1.32 7.25 -2.87
N SER A 125 -1.60 6.80 -1.64
CA SER A 125 -2.71 5.87 -1.35
C SER A 125 -4.05 6.47 -1.77
N PHE A 126 -4.26 7.76 -1.45
CA PHE A 126 -5.49 8.44 -1.82
C PHE A 126 -5.70 8.46 -3.34
N PHE A 127 -4.69 8.88 -4.09
CA PHE A 127 -4.78 8.92 -5.55
C PHE A 127 -4.83 7.52 -6.17
N ALA A 128 -4.09 6.55 -5.63
CA ALA A 128 -4.18 5.16 -6.07
C ALA A 128 -5.62 4.63 -6.01
N VAL A 129 -6.31 4.82 -4.89
CA VAL A 129 -7.70 4.36 -4.75
C VAL A 129 -8.64 5.14 -5.67
N ARG A 130 -8.43 6.46 -5.79
CA ARG A 130 -9.27 7.32 -6.63
C ARG A 130 -9.16 6.96 -8.10
N GLU A 131 -7.94 6.98 -8.63
CA GLU A 131 -7.68 6.84 -10.07
C GLU A 131 -7.93 5.39 -10.50
N THR A 132 -7.41 4.37 -9.79
CA THR A 132 -7.57 2.98 -10.22
C THR A 132 -9.01 2.45 -10.17
N MET A 133 -9.88 3.07 -9.35
CA MET A 133 -11.29 2.69 -9.26
C MET A 133 -12.25 3.72 -9.91
N ASP A 134 -11.73 4.77 -10.53
CA ASP A 134 -12.53 5.90 -11.06
C ASP A 134 -13.53 6.49 -10.04
N LEU A 135 -13.12 6.59 -8.77
CA LEU A 135 -13.99 7.12 -7.71
C LEU A 135 -13.97 8.64 -7.66
N THR A 136 -15.09 9.25 -7.25
CA THR A 136 -15.09 10.68 -6.90
C THR A 136 -14.33 10.89 -5.60
N THR A 137 -13.83 12.09 -5.36
CA THR A 137 -13.05 12.44 -4.16
C THR A 137 -13.79 12.05 -2.87
N GLU A 138 -15.11 12.29 -2.79
CA GLU A 138 -15.94 11.95 -1.64
C GLU A 138 -16.00 10.44 -1.41
N LYS A 139 -16.23 9.66 -2.48
CA LYS A 139 -16.27 8.21 -2.44
C LYS A 139 -14.93 7.61 -2.06
N THR A 140 -13.82 8.19 -2.53
CA THR A 140 -12.46 7.77 -2.16
C THR A 140 -12.21 7.97 -0.67
N VAL A 141 -12.52 9.16 -0.14
CA VAL A 141 -12.38 9.44 1.30
C VAL A 141 -13.21 8.44 2.10
N LEU A 142 -14.48 8.23 1.74
CA LEU A 142 -15.34 7.28 2.44
C LEU A 142 -14.81 5.84 2.34
N THR A 143 -14.27 5.44 1.19
CA THR A 143 -13.67 4.12 0.99
C THR A 143 -12.51 3.89 1.96
N ILE A 144 -11.60 4.86 2.05
CA ILE A 144 -10.43 4.78 2.94
C ILE A 144 -10.87 4.76 4.41
N VAL A 145 -11.83 5.61 4.79
CA VAL A 145 -12.33 5.68 6.18
C VAL A 145 -13.03 4.37 6.58
N ILE A 146 -13.94 3.86 5.73
CA ILE A 146 -14.63 2.58 5.99
C ILE A 146 -13.61 1.44 6.05
N GLY A 147 -12.65 1.41 5.13
CA GLY A 147 -11.58 0.42 5.13
C GLY A 147 -10.77 0.44 6.43
N TRP A 148 -10.44 1.63 6.93
CA TRP A 148 -9.74 1.80 8.20
C TRP A 148 -10.56 1.28 9.39
N VAL A 149 -11.87 1.57 9.44
CA VAL A 149 -12.78 1.05 10.48
C VAL A 149 -12.82 -0.49 10.45
N ILE A 150 -12.91 -1.09 9.26
CA ILE A 150 -12.87 -2.56 9.10
C ILE A 150 -11.54 -3.11 9.62
N ASN A 151 -10.42 -2.50 9.25
CA ASN A 151 -9.09 -2.91 9.68
C ASN A 151 -8.93 -2.81 11.21
N LEU A 152 -9.45 -1.76 11.84
CA LEU A 152 -9.49 -1.66 13.30
C LEU A 152 -10.27 -2.78 13.96
N VAL A 153 -11.47 -3.09 13.46
CA VAL A 153 -12.30 -4.18 14.01
C VAL A 153 -11.60 -5.53 13.89
N LEU A 154 -11.02 -5.82 12.71
CA LEU A 154 -10.22 -7.02 12.51
C LEU A 154 -9.01 -7.07 13.44
N GLY A 155 -8.34 -5.94 13.63
CA GLY A 155 -7.23 -5.82 14.57
C GLY A 155 -7.64 -6.15 16.00
N MET A 156 -8.78 -5.65 16.48
CA MET A 156 -9.29 -5.99 17.81
C MET A 156 -9.60 -7.48 17.93
N VAL A 157 -10.27 -8.08 16.94
CA VAL A 157 -10.63 -9.50 16.96
C VAL A 157 -9.40 -10.41 16.93
N LEU A 158 -8.37 -10.07 16.14
CA LEU A 158 -7.14 -10.87 16.02
C LEU A 158 -6.21 -10.78 17.23
N THR A 159 -6.46 -9.86 18.16
CA THR A 159 -5.63 -9.64 19.36
C THR A 159 -6.28 -10.19 20.64
N ILE A 160 -7.53 -10.68 20.56
CA ILE A 160 -8.26 -11.40 21.63
C ILE A 160 -7.99 -12.89 21.49
#